data_AF-A0A1V3LAR4-F1
#
_entry.id   AF-A0A1V3LAR4-F1
#
_cell.length_a   1.000
_cell.length_b   1.000
_cell.length_c   1.000
_cell.angle_alpha   90.00
_cell.angle_beta   90.00
_cell.angle_gamma   90.00
#
_symmetry.space_group_name_H-M   'P 1'
#
loop_
_entity.id
_entity.type
_entity.pdbx_description
1 polymer ?
#
loop_
_entity_poly.entity_id
_entity_poly.type
_entity_poly.pdbx_seq_one_letter_code
_entity_poly.pdbx_strand_id
1 'polypeptide(L)'
;MAAEGASDLIRVVALLGAAVIAVPLFKRIGLGSVLGYLAAGLAIGPYGLHLIADPHAIIHLAEFGVVMFLFVIGLEMKPSHLWSLRRQIFGLGSMQVIISAILMTIVGVQFGVSWEVAFVSSAGFVLTSTAIVMQVLGERKELSTKRGQKIVSILLFEDLLIVPLLAVVTFLSPFEKTEASMPWWQSAGIAMLALAALVFIGRFILNPVFRILANAKAREVMTAAALFVVLGAALLMEEAGLSMAMGAFVAGVMLSESAFRHQLEADIEPFRGLLLGLFFLGVGMALDLKVVAENWQLIFLGVIVLMITKGLCIYVVARLAKSTHKTALERTLLMAQGGEFAFVLFAAALSKGVIDETVNANMTAIVVLSMVMTPIILVLYEKYGAKDKEEDIQADEIDEQHPILIVGMGRFGQIVNDLLRLSGYATTVVDLNPNMIKGFNEYGIKSYFGDASRREFLIAAGLEQAEMLVVAIDNKEQASAIVHFAREVNPNIKIIARAYDRFHTFDLYDAGVNEAVRETFDSAVRTGRVALENLGMEPEVAKEITEYYFHADRHEVKLMSQVYDPQAQFFKNPALRDIARECDQKMAADIQEILLRAKEKELEQEEN
;
A
#
# COMPACT_ATOMS: atom_id res chain seq x y z
N MET A 1 37.48 13.03 -26.99
CA MET A 1 36.86 11.68 -27.14
C MET A 1 37.07 10.75 -25.93
N ALA A 2 38.24 10.14 -25.68
CA ALA A 2 38.38 9.19 -24.55
C ALA A 2 38.30 9.86 -23.15
N ALA A 3 38.83 11.08 -23.01
CA ALA A 3 38.75 11.85 -21.76
C ALA A 3 37.35 12.45 -21.49
N GLU A 4 36.60 12.82 -22.54
CA GLU A 4 35.20 13.27 -22.43
C GLU A 4 34.28 12.11 -22.05
N GLY A 5 34.45 10.93 -22.67
CA GLY A 5 33.68 9.73 -22.32
C GLY A 5 33.95 9.22 -20.89
N ALA A 6 35.16 9.40 -20.36
CA ALA A 6 35.46 9.11 -18.95
C ALA A 6 34.75 10.08 -17.99
N SER A 7 34.64 11.35 -18.36
CA SER A 7 33.84 12.36 -17.64
C SER A 7 32.35 11.98 -17.59
N ASP A 8 31.79 11.51 -18.71
CA ASP A 8 30.38 11.15 -18.77
C ASP A 8 30.05 9.88 -17.98
N LEU A 9 30.94 8.89 -17.96
CA LEU A 9 30.76 7.70 -17.11
C LEU A 9 30.78 8.07 -15.62
N ILE A 10 31.67 8.97 -15.20
CA ILE A 10 31.71 9.46 -13.82
C ILE A 10 30.38 10.12 -13.43
N ARG A 11 29.76 10.89 -14.32
CA ARG A 11 28.44 11.50 -14.08
C ARG A 11 27.35 10.46 -13.91
N VAL A 12 27.31 9.43 -14.76
CA VAL A 12 26.34 8.33 -14.65
C VAL A 12 26.53 7.55 -13.35
N VAL A 13 27.78 7.23 -12.99
CA VAL A 13 28.10 6.53 -11.74
C VAL A 13 27.74 7.38 -10.52
N ALA A 14 28.01 8.69 -10.54
CA ALA A 14 27.64 9.59 -9.48
C ALA A 14 26.12 9.69 -9.31
N LEU A 15 25.38 9.76 -10.42
CA LEU A 15 23.92 9.81 -10.43
C LEU A 15 23.30 8.54 -9.84
N LEU A 16 23.75 7.36 -10.28
CA LEU A 16 23.30 6.07 -9.74
C LEU A 16 23.73 5.89 -8.28
N GLY A 17 24.96 6.26 -7.94
CA GLY A 17 25.49 6.17 -6.57
C GLY A 17 24.69 7.04 -5.59
N ALA A 18 24.36 8.27 -5.97
CA ALA A 18 23.55 9.17 -5.17
C ALA A 18 22.14 8.60 -4.93
N ALA A 19 21.50 8.04 -5.97
CA ALA A 19 20.22 7.37 -5.83
C ALA A 19 20.28 6.14 -4.89
N VAL A 20 21.28 5.28 -5.05
CA VAL A 20 21.48 4.07 -4.24
C VAL A 20 21.69 4.41 -2.76
N ILE A 21 22.25 5.57 -2.44
CA ILE A 21 22.45 6.03 -1.05
C ILE A 21 21.21 6.74 -0.52
N ALA A 22 20.68 7.72 -1.26
CA ALA A 22 19.61 8.59 -0.79
C ALA A 22 18.26 7.85 -0.65
N VAL A 23 17.91 6.98 -1.61
CA VAL A 23 16.59 6.32 -1.60
C VAL A 23 16.41 5.41 -0.39
N PRO A 24 17.34 4.51 -0.02
CA PRO A 24 17.21 3.72 1.20
C PRO A 24 17.18 4.57 2.47
N LEU A 25 17.94 5.68 2.52
CA LEU A 25 17.95 6.59 3.67
C LEU A 25 16.58 7.25 3.86
N PHE A 26 16.01 7.81 2.80
CA PHE A 26 14.69 8.45 2.84
C PHE A 26 13.55 7.46 3.09
N LYS A 27 13.67 6.23 2.56
CA LYS A 27 12.72 5.16 2.85
C LYS A 27 12.76 4.73 4.32
N ARG A 28 13.95 4.70 4.95
CA ARG A 28 14.10 4.37 6.38
C ARG A 28 13.47 5.40 7.31
N ILE A 29 13.47 6.68 6.93
CA ILE A 29 12.85 7.77 7.71
C ILE A 29 11.37 8.00 7.36
N GLY A 30 10.77 7.17 6.50
CA GLY A 30 9.33 7.22 6.17
C GLY A 30 8.92 8.28 5.14
N LEU A 31 9.87 8.90 4.41
CA LEU A 31 9.58 9.95 3.43
C LEU A 31 9.36 9.42 1.99
N GLY A 32 9.48 8.10 1.76
CA GLY A 32 9.31 7.48 0.46
C GLY A 32 10.51 7.65 -0.49
N SER A 33 10.44 7.01 -1.67
CA SER A 33 11.54 7.00 -2.64
C SER A 33 11.63 8.27 -3.50
N VAL A 34 10.49 8.91 -3.77
CA VAL A 34 10.40 10.14 -4.60
C VAL A 34 11.25 11.26 -4.01
N LEU A 35 11.08 11.54 -2.71
CA LEU A 35 11.86 12.54 -1.99
C LEU A 35 13.36 12.16 -1.93
N GLY A 36 13.68 10.87 -1.87
CA GLY A 36 15.06 10.38 -1.93
C GLY A 36 15.74 10.68 -3.27
N TYR A 37 15.04 10.47 -4.40
CA TYR A 37 15.57 10.82 -5.72
C TYR A 37 15.71 12.34 -5.92
N LEU A 38 14.72 13.12 -5.47
CA LEU A 38 14.81 14.59 -5.51
C LEU A 38 15.99 15.12 -4.70
N ALA A 39 16.19 14.61 -3.48
CA ALA A 39 17.30 14.99 -2.62
C ALA A 39 18.66 14.59 -3.22
N ALA A 40 18.74 13.40 -3.84
CA ALA A 40 19.94 12.99 -4.57
C ALA A 40 20.23 13.94 -5.74
N GLY A 41 19.22 14.34 -6.50
CA GLY A 41 19.34 15.26 -7.63
C GLY A 41 19.83 16.63 -7.18
N LEU A 42 19.21 17.15 -6.12
CA LEU A 42 19.62 18.40 -5.48
C LEU A 42 21.08 18.36 -5.01
N ALA A 43 21.50 17.23 -4.42
CA ALA A 43 22.85 17.06 -3.90
C ALA A 43 23.90 16.96 -5.02
N ILE A 44 23.63 16.27 -6.14
CA ILE A 44 24.62 16.11 -7.23
C ILE A 44 24.57 17.24 -8.26
N GLY A 45 23.45 17.97 -8.33
CA GLY A 45 23.19 18.99 -9.32
C GLY A 45 24.03 20.25 -9.19
N PRO A 46 23.78 21.24 -10.06
CA PRO A 46 24.57 22.48 -10.14
C PRO A 46 24.56 23.29 -8.83
N TYR A 47 23.52 23.14 -8.02
CA TYR A 47 23.36 23.91 -6.79
C TYR A 47 23.86 23.18 -5.53
N GLY A 48 24.24 21.90 -5.66
CA GLY A 48 24.79 21.08 -4.58
C GLY A 48 26.31 20.88 -4.70
N LEU A 49 26.73 19.64 -4.94
CA LEU A 49 28.12 19.22 -5.13
C LEU A 49 28.67 19.58 -6.51
N HIS A 50 27.84 20.08 -7.43
CA HIS A 50 28.23 20.55 -8.76
C HIS A 50 28.90 19.45 -9.61
N LEU A 51 28.52 18.18 -9.42
CA LEU A 51 29.04 17.04 -10.17
C LEU A 51 28.46 16.98 -11.59
N ILE A 52 27.21 17.43 -11.73
CA ILE A 52 26.51 17.60 -13.01
C ILE A 52 26.11 19.06 -13.11
N ALA A 53 26.75 19.78 -14.04
CA ALA A 53 26.59 21.22 -14.19
C ALA A 53 25.98 21.65 -15.53
N ASP A 54 25.81 20.71 -16.47
CA ASP A 54 25.27 21.00 -17.80
C ASP A 54 23.73 21.12 -17.76
N PRO A 55 23.16 22.32 -17.94
CA PRO A 55 21.71 22.53 -17.86
C PRO A 55 20.95 21.79 -18.97
N HIS A 56 21.53 21.67 -20.17
CA HIS A 56 20.87 20.99 -21.29
C HIS A 56 20.77 19.48 -21.04
N ALA A 57 21.84 18.88 -20.52
CA ALA A 57 21.82 17.47 -20.12
C ALA A 57 20.76 17.22 -19.03
N ILE A 58 20.62 18.12 -18.05
CA ILE A 58 19.63 18.00 -16.97
C ILE A 58 18.20 18.06 -17.52
N ILE A 59 17.90 18.99 -18.43
CA ILE A 59 16.57 19.16 -19.03
C ILE A 59 16.20 17.92 -19.86
N HIS A 60 17.07 17.48 -20.76
CA HIS A 60 16.79 16.30 -21.60
C HIS A 60 16.61 15.02 -20.77
N LEU A 61 17.39 14.88 -19.69
CA LEU A 61 17.26 13.77 -18.75
C LEU A 61 15.88 13.79 -18.06
N ALA A 62 15.44 14.98 -17.63
CA ALA A 62 14.14 15.18 -17.01
C ALA A 62 12.99 14.90 -18.01
N GLU A 63 13.07 15.42 -19.24
CA GLU A 63 12.07 15.18 -20.30
C GLU A 63 11.93 13.68 -20.62
N PHE A 64 13.05 12.98 -20.81
CA PHE A 64 13.03 11.54 -21.04
C PHE A 64 12.45 10.79 -19.84
N GLY A 65 12.83 11.19 -18.63
CA GLY A 65 12.26 10.67 -17.39
C GLY A 65 10.74 10.86 -17.31
N VAL A 66 10.23 12.04 -17.67
CA VAL A 66 8.78 12.34 -17.73
C VAL A 66 8.05 11.40 -18.69
N VAL A 67 8.56 11.27 -19.93
CA VAL A 67 8.00 10.41 -20.97
C VAL A 67 7.87 8.98 -20.45
N MET A 68 8.95 8.46 -19.89
CA MET A 68 8.98 7.10 -19.39
C MET A 68 8.13 6.90 -18.13
N PHE A 69 8.07 7.91 -17.24
CA PHE A 69 7.22 7.88 -16.06
C PHE A 69 5.74 7.84 -16.43
N LEU A 70 5.29 8.75 -17.32
CA LEU A 70 3.90 8.78 -17.76
C LEU A 70 3.51 7.54 -18.57
N PHE A 71 4.44 6.95 -19.32
CA PHE A 71 4.21 5.67 -19.97
C PHE A 71 3.92 4.56 -18.96
N VAL A 72 4.77 4.43 -17.93
CA VAL A 72 4.57 3.42 -16.88
C VAL A 72 3.22 3.60 -16.20
N ILE A 73 2.86 4.84 -15.85
CA ILE A 73 1.55 5.13 -15.25
C ILE A 73 0.42 4.75 -16.21
N GLY A 74 0.57 5.09 -17.50
CA GLY A 74 -0.38 4.70 -18.53
C GLY A 74 -0.58 3.18 -18.59
N LEU A 75 0.49 2.39 -18.44
CA LEU A 75 0.41 0.92 -18.38
C LEU A 75 -0.33 0.41 -17.14
N GLU A 76 -0.21 1.09 -16.01
CA GLU A 76 -0.95 0.74 -14.78
C GLU A 76 -2.44 1.08 -14.87
N MET A 77 -2.78 2.12 -15.64
CA MET A 77 -4.15 2.57 -15.85
C MET A 77 -4.93 1.59 -16.73
N LYS A 78 -5.92 0.90 -16.14
CA LYS A 78 -6.84 0.01 -16.86
C LYS A 78 -8.17 0.71 -17.16
N PRO A 79 -8.44 1.15 -18.41
CA PRO A 79 -9.67 1.89 -18.74
C PRO A 79 -10.94 1.13 -18.38
N SER A 80 -10.98 -0.18 -18.66
CA SER A 80 -12.08 -1.07 -18.24
C SER A 80 -12.34 -1.06 -16.72
N HIS A 81 -11.29 -1.06 -15.90
CA HIS A 81 -11.42 -0.98 -14.44
C HIS A 81 -11.89 0.40 -13.99
N LEU A 82 -11.33 1.47 -14.56
CA LEU A 82 -11.77 2.85 -14.28
C LEU A 82 -13.24 3.05 -14.64
N TRP A 83 -13.71 2.45 -15.75
CA TRP A 83 -15.11 2.54 -16.17
C TRP A 83 -16.07 1.85 -15.20
N SER A 84 -15.63 0.77 -14.53
CA SER A 84 -16.40 0.13 -13.47
C SER A 84 -16.58 1.05 -12.24
N LEU A 85 -15.60 1.92 -11.99
CA LEU A 85 -15.57 2.89 -10.88
C LEU A 85 -16.08 4.29 -11.27
N ARG A 86 -16.59 4.48 -12.49
CA ARG A 86 -16.93 5.80 -13.06
C ARG A 86 -17.82 6.68 -12.18
N ARG A 87 -18.75 6.09 -11.41
CA ARG A 87 -19.62 6.86 -10.49
C ARG A 87 -18.84 7.46 -9.31
N GLN A 88 -17.80 6.77 -8.85
CA GLN A 88 -16.94 7.23 -7.76
C GLN A 88 -15.91 8.24 -8.27
N ILE A 89 -15.28 7.93 -9.41
CA ILE A 89 -14.25 8.74 -10.08
C ILE A 89 -14.84 10.08 -10.59
N PHE A 90 -15.84 10.04 -11.47
CA PHE A 90 -16.43 11.23 -12.09
C PHE A 90 -17.48 11.94 -11.24
N GLY A 91 -17.77 11.42 -10.04
CA GLY A 91 -18.64 12.07 -9.06
C GLY A 91 -17.85 12.93 -8.08
N LEU A 92 -17.30 12.31 -7.03
CA LEU A 92 -16.61 13.03 -5.96
C LEU A 92 -15.21 13.50 -6.36
N GLY A 93 -14.51 12.75 -7.22
CA GLY A 93 -13.16 13.11 -7.69
C GLY A 93 -13.17 14.38 -8.54
N SER A 94 -14.04 14.43 -9.55
CA SER A 94 -14.23 15.61 -10.40
C SER A 94 -14.62 16.86 -9.60
N MET A 95 -15.57 16.72 -8.68
CA MET A 95 -16.00 17.82 -7.82
C MET A 95 -14.85 18.35 -6.96
N GLN A 96 -14.07 17.46 -6.31
CA GLN A 96 -12.94 17.89 -5.49
C GLN A 96 -11.88 18.62 -6.33
N VAL A 97 -11.44 18.00 -7.43
CA VAL A 97 -10.29 18.50 -8.20
C VAL A 97 -10.62 19.81 -8.90
N ILE A 98 -11.77 19.87 -9.60
CA ILE A 98 -12.16 21.07 -10.35
C ILE A 98 -12.39 22.26 -9.40
N ILE A 99 -13.09 22.04 -8.29
CA ILE A 99 -13.32 23.11 -7.31
C ILE A 99 -12.01 23.56 -6.67
N SER A 100 -11.11 22.62 -6.31
CA SER A 100 -9.81 22.97 -5.75
C SER A 100 -8.98 23.78 -6.75
N ALA A 101 -8.96 23.38 -8.03
CA ALA A 101 -8.21 24.08 -9.08
C ALA A 101 -8.74 25.50 -9.29
N ILE A 102 -10.06 25.68 -9.34
CA ILE A 102 -10.69 27.00 -9.49
C ILE A 102 -10.38 27.88 -8.26
N LEU A 103 -10.60 27.37 -7.05
CA LEU A 103 -10.37 28.13 -5.82
C LEU A 103 -8.91 28.56 -5.68
N MET A 104 -7.97 27.64 -5.95
CA MET A 104 -6.55 27.94 -5.87
C MET A 104 -6.12 28.91 -6.98
N THR A 105 -6.71 28.82 -8.18
CA THR A 105 -6.44 29.78 -9.27
C THR A 105 -6.90 31.19 -8.87
N ILE A 106 -8.09 31.31 -8.28
CA ILE A 106 -8.61 32.59 -7.77
C ILE A 106 -7.65 33.17 -6.72
N VAL A 107 -7.18 32.33 -5.79
CA VAL A 107 -6.20 32.75 -4.78
C VAL A 107 -4.92 33.24 -5.47
N GLY A 108 -4.35 32.48 -6.42
CA GLY A 108 -3.15 32.87 -7.14
C GLY A 108 -3.27 34.21 -7.88
N VAL A 109 -4.41 34.47 -8.52
CA VAL A 109 -4.69 35.75 -9.20
C VAL A 109 -4.77 36.91 -8.19
N GLN A 110 -5.32 36.68 -7.00
CA GLN A 110 -5.36 37.70 -5.94
C GLN A 110 -3.97 38.08 -5.42
N PHE A 111 -2.99 37.17 -5.54
CA PHE A 111 -1.58 37.45 -5.24
C PHE A 111 -0.84 38.20 -6.37
N GLY A 112 -1.55 38.62 -7.43
CA GLY A 112 -0.99 39.44 -8.52
C GLY A 112 -0.30 38.63 -9.62
N VAL A 113 -0.46 37.29 -9.61
CA VAL A 113 0.07 36.40 -10.65
C VAL A 113 -0.89 36.37 -11.86
N SER A 114 -0.37 36.24 -13.08
CA SER A 114 -1.21 36.09 -14.26
C SER A 114 -2.10 34.85 -14.16
N TRP A 115 -3.27 34.87 -14.79
CA TRP A 115 -4.23 33.77 -14.66
C TRP A 115 -3.69 32.46 -15.25
N GLU A 116 -2.85 32.51 -16.29
CA GLU A 116 -2.21 31.34 -16.89
C GLU A 116 -1.27 30.66 -15.90
N VAL A 117 -0.38 31.44 -15.27
CA VAL A 117 0.58 30.95 -14.28
C VAL A 117 -0.15 30.47 -13.02
N ALA A 118 -1.17 31.22 -12.56
CA ALA A 118 -1.99 30.82 -11.42
C ALA A 118 -2.75 29.52 -11.68
N PHE A 119 -3.31 29.33 -12.87
CA PHE A 119 -4.01 28.12 -13.27
C PHE A 119 -3.06 26.92 -13.31
N VAL A 120 -1.91 27.05 -13.98
CA VAL A 120 -0.94 25.95 -14.09
C VAL A 120 -0.39 25.56 -12.71
N SER A 121 -0.02 26.55 -11.89
CA SER A 121 0.44 26.33 -10.52
C SER A 121 -0.62 25.60 -9.69
N SER A 122 -1.86 26.08 -9.76
CA SER A 122 -3.00 25.49 -9.04
C SER A 122 -3.31 24.08 -9.52
N ALA A 123 -3.32 23.85 -10.83
CA ALA A 123 -3.55 22.53 -11.41
C ALA A 123 -2.50 21.53 -10.92
N GLY A 124 -1.22 21.92 -10.84
CA GLY A 124 -0.18 21.08 -10.26
C GLY A 124 -0.38 20.82 -8.77
N PHE A 125 -0.72 21.84 -7.99
CA PHE A 125 -0.95 21.73 -6.55
C PHE A 125 -2.14 20.84 -6.16
N VAL A 126 -3.16 20.77 -7.02
CA VAL A 126 -4.34 19.94 -6.78
C VAL A 126 -4.03 18.45 -6.93
N LEU A 127 -3.05 18.08 -7.75
CA LEU A 127 -2.62 16.69 -7.89
C LEU A 127 -1.93 16.25 -6.60
N THR A 128 -2.44 15.22 -5.96
CA THR A 128 -1.94 14.68 -4.68
C THR A 128 -0.91 13.59 -4.95
N SER A 129 0.09 13.40 -4.08
CA SER A 129 1.00 12.26 -4.24
C SER A 129 0.29 10.93 -3.95
N THR A 130 0.10 10.13 -4.99
CA THR A 130 -0.48 8.79 -4.88
C THR A 130 0.42 7.89 -4.06
N ALA A 131 1.74 7.97 -4.24
CA ALA A 131 2.71 7.14 -3.51
C ALA A 131 2.59 7.32 -1.98
N ILE A 132 2.58 8.55 -1.48
CA ILE A 132 2.49 8.84 -0.04
C ILE A 132 1.15 8.38 0.52
N VAL A 133 0.04 8.69 -0.15
CA VAL A 133 -1.30 8.33 0.34
C VAL A 133 -1.51 6.82 0.32
N MET A 134 -1.09 6.13 -0.73
CA MET A 134 -1.18 4.67 -0.84
C MET A 134 -0.31 3.96 0.20
N GLN A 135 0.88 4.49 0.47
CA GLN A 135 1.75 3.98 1.54
C GLN A 135 1.04 4.07 2.90
N VAL A 136 0.52 5.25 3.26
CA VAL A 136 -0.16 5.44 4.56
C VAL A 136 -1.41 4.57 4.66
N LEU A 137 -2.24 4.48 3.60
CA LEU A 137 -3.41 3.60 3.61
C LEU A 137 -3.03 2.11 3.70
N GLY A 138 -1.91 1.71 3.09
CA GLY A 138 -1.38 0.35 3.16
C GLY A 138 -0.89 0.00 4.57
N GLU A 139 -0.11 0.88 5.18
CA GLU A 139 0.37 0.75 6.57
C GLU A 139 -0.78 0.65 7.56
N ARG A 140 -1.85 1.43 7.35
CA ARG A 140 -3.09 1.39 8.16
C ARG A 140 -4.05 0.25 7.79
N LYS A 141 -3.73 -0.55 6.77
CA LYS A 141 -4.62 -1.61 6.21
C LYS A 141 -6.00 -1.10 5.78
N GLU A 142 -6.11 0.17 5.38
CA GLU A 142 -7.36 0.83 5.03
C GLU A 142 -7.71 0.75 3.52
N LEU A 143 -6.80 0.24 2.68
CA LEU A 143 -6.96 0.21 1.21
C LEU A 143 -8.28 -0.44 0.74
N SER A 144 -8.70 -1.53 1.38
CA SER A 144 -9.92 -2.27 1.03
C SER A 144 -11.20 -1.68 1.65
N THR A 145 -11.08 -0.72 2.56
CA THR A 145 -12.22 -0.10 3.24
C THR A 145 -12.97 0.83 2.28
N LYS A 146 -14.26 1.06 2.53
CA LYS A 146 -15.07 2.04 1.76
C LYS A 146 -14.45 3.44 1.75
N ARG A 147 -13.73 3.81 2.82
CA ARG A 147 -13.06 5.10 2.94
C ARG A 147 -11.78 5.13 2.10
N GLY A 148 -10.94 4.11 2.19
CA GLY A 148 -9.74 3.96 1.37
C GLY A 148 -10.07 3.97 -0.12
N GLN A 149 -11.07 3.18 -0.54
CA GLN A 149 -11.51 3.12 -1.95
C GLN A 149 -11.97 4.48 -2.51
N LYS A 150 -12.59 5.34 -1.69
CA LYS A 150 -12.96 6.70 -2.10
C LYS A 150 -11.72 7.56 -2.36
N ILE A 151 -10.74 7.52 -1.45
CA ILE A 151 -9.47 8.23 -1.60
C ILE A 151 -8.75 7.76 -2.88
N VAL A 152 -8.61 6.45 -3.04
CA VAL A 152 -8.01 5.84 -4.24
C VAL A 152 -8.72 6.28 -5.52
N SER A 153 -10.06 6.30 -5.54
CA SER A 153 -10.82 6.72 -6.72
C SER A 153 -10.57 8.18 -7.11
N ILE A 154 -10.28 9.05 -6.13
CA ILE A 154 -9.96 10.45 -6.38
C ILE A 154 -8.53 10.60 -6.88
N LEU A 155 -7.57 9.88 -6.27
CA LEU A 155 -6.18 9.83 -6.76
C LEU A 155 -6.12 9.36 -8.22
N LEU A 156 -6.86 8.30 -8.56
CA LEU A 156 -6.96 7.83 -9.95
C LEU A 156 -7.55 8.88 -10.90
N PHE A 157 -8.46 9.72 -10.42
CA PHE A 157 -9.00 10.82 -11.22
C PHE A 157 -7.98 11.95 -11.40
N GLU A 158 -7.24 12.29 -10.35
CA GLU A 158 -6.14 13.26 -10.39
C GLU A 158 -5.07 12.82 -11.39
N ASP A 159 -4.64 11.56 -11.32
CA ASP A 159 -3.67 10.97 -12.25
C ASP A 159 -4.20 10.99 -13.70
N LEU A 160 -5.49 10.74 -13.92
CA LEU A 160 -6.11 10.80 -15.25
C LEU A 160 -6.13 12.23 -15.83
N LEU A 161 -6.20 13.25 -14.97
CA LEU A 161 -6.27 14.64 -15.39
C LEU A 161 -4.94 15.19 -15.90
N ILE A 162 -3.80 14.53 -15.65
CA ILE A 162 -2.51 15.03 -16.11
C ILE A 162 -2.48 15.22 -17.63
N VAL A 163 -3.05 14.30 -18.41
CA VAL A 163 -3.05 14.39 -19.88
C VAL A 163 -3.86 15.58 -20.39
N PRO A 164 -5.14 15.76 -20.00
CA PRO A 164 -5.88 16.97 -20.32
C PRO A 164 -5.15 18.25 -19.88
N LEU A 165 -4.52 18.26 -18.70
CA LEU A 165 -3.79 19.42 -18.21
C LEU A 165 -2.55 19.75 -19.06
N LEU A 166 -1.79 18.74 -19.50
CA LEU A 166 -0.65 18.92 -20.40
C LEU A 166 -1.08 19.47 -21.77
N ALA A 167 -2.24 19.05 -22.27
CA ALA A 167 -2.83 19.63 -23.47
C ALA A 167 -3.18 21.11 -23.24
N VAL A 168 -3.83 21.44 -22.13
CA VAL A 168 -4.15 22.85 -21.77
C VAL A 168 -2.88 23.70 -21.66
N VAL A 169 -1.81 23.20 -21.05
CA VAL A 169 -0.51 23.91 -20.98
C VAL A 169 0.01 24.26 -22.38
N THR A 170 -0.12 23.33 -23.33
CA THR A 170 0.26 23.58 -24.73
C THR A 170 -0.56 24.72 -25.32
N PHE A 171 -1.88 24.73 -25.12
CA PHE A 171 -2.76 25.82 -25.58
C PHE A 171 -2.50 27.17 -24.89
N LEU A 172 -2.01 27.17 -23.66
CA LEU A 172 -1.64 28.39 -22.93
C LEU A 172 -0.28 28.94 -23.37
N SER A 173 0.51 28.19 -24.13
CA SER A 173 1.86 28.58 -24.54
C SER A 173 1.87 29.91 -25.31
N PRO A 174 2.69 30.89 -24.87
CA PRO A 174 2.89 32.12 -25.62
C PRO A 174 3.74 31.90 -26.88
N PHE A 175 4.55 30.83 -26.95
CA PHE A 175 5.41 30.54 -28.09
C PHE A 175 4.64 30.19 -29.37
N GLU A 176 3.39 29.71 -29.26
CA GLU A 176 2.53 29.42 -30.42
C GLU A 176 1.80 30.66 -30.97
N LYS A 177 1.90 31.84 -30.31
CA LYS A 177 1.14 33.06 -30.65
C LYS A 177 1.88 34.05 -31.56
N THR A 178 2.86 33.63 -32.36
CA THR A 178 3.54 34.52 -33.33
C THR A 178 2.68 34.75 -34.59
N GLU A 179 2.77 35.91 -35.25
CA GLU A 179 1.88 36.40 -36.33
C GLU A 179 1.78 35.51 -37.60
N ALA A 180 2.55 34.43 -37.69
CA ALA A 180 2.48 33.41 -38.74
C ALA A 180 1.88 32.07 -38.23
N SER A 181 1.14 32.09 -37.12
CA SER A 181 0.60 30.89 -36.51
C SER A 181 -0.65 30.38 -37.23
N MET A 182 -0.67 29.07 -37.44
CA MET A 182 -1.83 28.33 -37.88
C MET A 182 -3.00 28.62 -36.92
N PRO A 183 -4.20 28.96 -37.42
CA PRO A 183 -5.32 29.29 -36.54
C PRO A 183 -5.65 28.13 -35.59
N TRP A 184 -6.04 28.45 -34.35
CA TRP A 184 -6.16 27.50 -33.23
C TRP A 184 -7.01 26.24 -33.53
N TRP A 185 -8.05 26.36 -34.36
CA TRP A 185 -8.91 25.26 -34.79
C TRP A 185 -8.20 24.21 -35.65
N GLN A 186 -7.17 24.61 -36.41
CA GLN A 186 -6.37 23.74 -37.27
C GLN A 186 -5.32 23.03 -36.41
N SER A 187 -4.64 23.74 -35.51
CA SER A 187 -3.74 23.12 -34.53
C SER A 187 -4.50 22.12 -33.63
N ALA A 188 -5.69 22.48 -33.15
CA ALA A 188 -6.56 21.57 -32.42
C ALA A 188 -7.03 20.39 -33.27
N GLY A 189 -7.30 20.60 -34.56
CA GLY A 189 -7.64 19.54 -35.52
C GLY A 189 -6.50 18.55 -35.75
N ILE A 190 -5.27 19.04 -35.93
CA ILE A 190 -4.06 18.22 -36.07
C ILE A 190 -3.82 17.42 -34.78
N ALA A 191 -3.91 18.07 -33.62
CA ALA A 191 -3.78 17.41 -32.33
C ALA A 191 -4.82 16.29 -32.13
N MET A 192 -6.08 16.56 -32.46
CA MET A 192 -7.15 15.57 -32.36
C MET A 192 -6.95 14.41 -33.36
N LEU A 193 -6.50 14.71 -34.58
CA LEU A 193 -6.20 13.70 -35.59
C LEU A 193 -5.01 12.83 -35.18
N ALA A 194 -3.95 13.42 -34.64
CA ALA A 194 -2.80 12.68 -34.13
C ALA A 194 -3.22 11.77 -32.97
N LEU A 195 -4.04 12.27 -32.02
CA LEU A 195 -4.56 11.47 -30.92
C LEU A 195 -5.43 10.32 -31.42
N ALA A 196 -6.32 10.58 -32.38
CA ALA A 196 -7.15 9.55 -33.00
C ALA A 196 -6.31 8.51 -33.74
N ALA A 197 -5.26 8.94 -34.46
CA ALA A 197 -4.31 8.06 -35.13
C ALA A 197 -3.57 7.19 -34.11
N LEU A 198 -3.08 7.76 -33.00
CA LEU A 198 -2.40 7.00 -31.95
C LEU A 198 -3.32 5.95 -31.32
N VAL A 199 -4.57 6.32 -30.99
CA VAL A 199 -5.56 5.39 -30.44
C VAL A 199 -5.91 4.30 -31.45
N PHE A 200 -6.02 4.65 -32.74
CA PHE A 200 -6.27 3.68 -33.81
C PHE A 200 -5.11 2.70 -33.97
N ILE A 201 -3.87 3.18 -34.05
CA ILE A 201 -2.65 2.36 -34.09
C ILE A 201 -2.58 1.47 -32.84
N GLY A 202 -2.82 2.06 -31.67
CA GLY A 202 -2.84 1.39 -30.38
C GLY A 202 -3.77 0.19 -30.35
N ARG A 203 -5.02 0.41 -30.78
CA ARG A 203 -6.08 -0.59 -30.72
C ARG A 203 -5.96 -1.67 -31.80
N PHE A 204 -5.60 -1.29 -33.02
CA PHE A 204 -5.67 -2.19 -34.18
C PHE A 204 -4.32 -2.75 -34.62
N ILE A 205 -3.22 -2.02 -34.44
CA ILE A 205 -1.90 -2.39 -34.99
C ILE A 205 -1.00 -3.02 -33.94
N LEU A 206 -1.00 -2.52 -32.70
CA LEU A 206 -0.08 -3.02 -31.66
C LEU A 206 -0.32 -4.50 -31.34
N ASN A 207 -1.57 -4.91 -31.14
CA ASN A 207 -1.90 -6.31 -30.82
C ASN A 207 -1.38 -7.32 -31.87
N PRO A 208 -1.62 -7.14 -33.19
CA PRO A 208 -1.00 -7.98 -34.22
C PRO A 208 0.53 -7.98 -34.20
N VAL A 209 1.15 -6.81 -34.05
CA VAL A 209 2.62 -6.69 -34.04
C VAL A 209 3.22 -7.46 -32.86
N PHE A 210 2.71 -7.25 -31.65
CA PHE A 210 3.18 -8.00 -30.47
C PHE A 210 2.92 -9.49 -30.58
N ARG A 211 1.84 -9.92 -31.25
CA ARG A 211 1.59 -11.33 -31.52
C ARG A 211 2.64 -11.95 -32.46
N ILE A 212 3.06 -11.22 -33.49
CA ILE A 212 4.13 -11.67 -34.39
C ILE A 212 5.44 -11.84 -33.62
N LEU A 213 5.79 -10.86 -32.78
CA LEU A 213 7.00 -10.90 -31.95
C LEU A 213 6.97 -12.03 -30.92
N ALA A 214 5.83 -12.23 -30.25
CA ALA A 214 5.63 -13.33 -29.31
C ALA A 214 5.79 -14.71 -29.99
N ASN A 215 5.26 -14.86 -31.21
CA ASN A 215 5.41 -16.09 -31.99
C ASN A 215 6.86 -16.35 -32.41
N ALA A 216 7.65 -15.30 -32.60
CA ALA A 216 9.09 -15.40 -32.88
C ALA A 216 9.92 -15.82 -31.64
N LYS A 217 9.30 -15.90 -30.45
CA LYS A 217 9.93 -16.23 -29.16
C LYS A 217 11.13 -15.33 -28.79
N ALA A 218 11.22 -14.13 -29.38
CA ALA A 218 12.29 -13.20 -29.13
C ALA A 218 11.91 -12.27 -27.96
N ARG A 219 12.19 -12.70 -26.73
CA ARG A 219 11.78 -11.98 -25.51
C ARG A 219 12.43 -10.60 -25.41
N GLU A 220 13.69 -10.49 -25.82
CA GLU A 220 14.47 -9.25 -25.84
C GLU A 220 13.86 -8.21 -26.81
N VAL A 221 13.27 -8.69 -27.91
CA VAL A 221 12.63 -7.83 -28.93
C VAL A 221 11.30 -7.27 -28.43
N MET A 222 10.62 -7.95 -27.48
CA MET A 222 9.38 -7.44 -26.89
C MET A 222 9.60 -6.14 -26.11
N THR A 223 10.66 -6.07 -25.29
CA THR A 223 11.02 -4.85 -24.57
C THR A 223 11.39 -3.72 -25.55
N ALA A 224 12.19 -4.04 -26.58
CA ALA A 224 12.57 -3.07 -27.60
C ALA A 224 11.34 -2.54 -28.37
N ALA A 225 10.39 -3.41 -28.70
CA ALA A 225 9.13 -3.02 -29.34
C ALA A 225 8.26 -2.14 -28.43
N ALA A 226 8.21 -2.43 -27.12
CA ALA A 226 7.53 -1.58 -26.16
C ALA A 226 8.12 -0.18 -26.13
N LEU A 227 9.45 -0.07 -26.01
CA LEU A 227 10.15 1.22 -26.05
C LEU A 227 9.95 1.94 -27.38
N PHE A 228 9.99 1.22 -28.50
CA PHE A 228 9.72 1.78 -29.83
C PHE A 228 8.32 2.40 -29.91
N VAL A 229 7.30 1.71 -29.39
CA VAL A 229 5.92 2.23 -29.36
C VAL A 229 5.82 3.50 -28.52
N VAL A 230 6.48 3.54 -27.36
CA VAL A 230 6.46 4.70 -26.46
C VAL A 230 7.14 5.90 -27.10
N LEU A 231 8.36 5.73 -27.60
CA LEU A 231 9.11 6.80 -28.23
C LEU A 231 8.47 7.23 -29.55
N GLY A 232 7.92 6.29 -30.33
CA GLY A 232 7.17 6.60 -31.54
C GLY A 232 5.88 7.38 -31.26
N ALA A 233 5.17 7.06 -30.18
CA ALA A 233 4.00 7.81 -29.75
C ALA A 233 4.35 9.20 -29.21
N ALA A 234 5.45 9.32 -28.46
CA ALA A 234 5.97 10.59 -27.99
C ALA A 234 6.33 11.51 -29.17
N LEU A 235 7.08 10.99 -30.14
CA LEU A 235 7.46 11.71 -31.37
C LEU A 235 6.23 12.12 -32.19
N LEU A 236 5.26 11.23 -32.38
CA LEU A 236 4.02 11.53 -33.10
C LEU A 236 3.26 12.70 -32.46
N MET A 237 3.22 12.75 -31.12
CA MET A 237 2.55 13.84 -30.42
C MET A 237 3.35 15.14 -30.48
N GLU A 238 4.66 15.07 -30.37
CA GLU A 238 5.55 16.24 -30.49
C GLU A 238 5.42 16.92 -31.86
N GLU A 239 5.43 16.14 -32.94
CA GLU A 239 5.21 16.61 -34.31
C GLU A 239 3.81 17.21 -34.51
N ALA A 240 2.82 16.74 -33.73
CA ALA A 240 1.47 17.30 -33.70
C ALA A 240 1.35 18.56 -32.82
N GLY A 241 2.46 19.06 -32.27
CA GLY A 241 2.53 20.24 -31.39
C GLY A 241 2.25 19.94 -29.90
N LEU A 242 1.93 18.70 -29.56
CA LEU A 242 1.56 18.28 -28.20
C LEU A 242 2.79 17.84 -27.41
N SER A 243 2.63 17.62 -26.10
CA SER A 243 3.73 17.14 -25.26
C SER A 243 4.07 15.67 -25.57
N MET A 244 5.36 15.35 -25.69
CA MET A 244 5.89 13.98 -25.74
C MET A 244 5.31 13.09 -24.63
N ALA A 245 5.17 13.67 -23.43
CA ALA A 245 4.66 13.03 -22.23
C ALA A 245 3.22 12.49 -22.45
N MET A 246 2.40 13.24 -23.19
CA MET A 246 1.03 12.82 -23.52
C MET A 246 1.02 11.59 -24.44
N GLY A 247 1.91 11.54 -25.44
CA GLY A 247 2.03 10.39 -26.32
C GLY A 247 2.41 9.13 -25.57
N ALA A 248 3.38 9.26 -24.66
CA ALA A 248 3.84 8.18 -23.79
C ALA A 248 2.72 7.63 -22.88
N PHE A 249 1.96 8.52 -22.23
CA PHE A 249 0.82 8.12 -21.41
C PHE A 249 -0.24 7.38 -22.23
N VAL A 250 -0.67 7.94 -23.36
CA VAL A 250 -1.71 7.34 -24.20
C VAL A 250 -1.25 5.99 -24.74
N ALA A 251 0.02 5.87 -25.15
CA ALA A 251 0.60 4.59 -25.56
C ALA A 251 0.56 3.55 -24.42
N GLY A 252 0.91 3.95 -23.20
CA GLY A 252 0.79 3.11 -22.00
C GLY A 252 -0.64 2.61 -21.79
N VAL A 253 -1.62 3.52 -21.86
CA VAL A 253 -3.05 3.17 -21.71
C VAL A 253 -3.53 2.22 -22.80
N MET A 254 -3.07 2.39 -24.05
CA MET A 254 -3.41 1.47 -25.13
C MET A 254 -2.78 0.08 -24.92
N LEU A 255 -1.57 0.03 -24.36
CA LEU A 255 -0.87 -1.22 -24.07
C LEU A 255 -1.42 -1.92 -22.80
N SER A 256 -2.02 -1.20 -21.87
CA SER A 256 -2.59 -1.79 -20.64
C SER A 256 -3.80 -2.72 -20.92
N GLU A 257 -4.50 -2.51 -22.04
CA GLU A 257 -5.60 -3.36 -22.52
C GLU A 257 -5.14 -4.49 -23.46
N SER A 258 -3.84 -4.57 -23.79
CA SER A 258 -3.28 -5.62 -24.64
C SER A 258 -3.32 -7.00 -23.97
N ALA A 259 -3.44 -8.06 -24.78
CA ALA A 259 -3.26 -9.44 -24.33
C ALA A 259 -1.84 -9.70 -23.76
N PHE A 260 -0.86 -8.88 -24.15
CA PHE A 260 0.54 -9.00 -23.74
C PHE A 260 0.91 -8.11 -22.55
N ARG A 261 -0.07 -7.42 -21.92
CA ARG A 261 0.19 -6.46 -20.84
C ARG A 261 1.08 -7.00 -19.73
N HIS A 262 0.85 -8.24 -19.27
CA HIS A 262 1.55 -8.80 -18.11
C HIS A 262 3.02 -9.07 -18.43
N GLN A 263 3.29 -9.45 -19.68
CA GLN A 263 4.65 -9.63 -20.16
C GLN A 263 5.35 -8.26 -20.31
N LEU A 264 4.68 -7.28 -20.93
CA LEU A 264 5.21 -5.93 -21.06
C LEU A 264 5.47 -5.27 -19.71
N GLU A 265 4.55 -5.43 -18.76
CA GLU A 265 4.69 -4.94 -17.38
C GLU A 265 5.90 -5.59 -16.70
N ALA A 266 6.04 -6.91 -16.75
CA ALA A 266 7.19 -7.62 -16.17
C ALA A 266 8.53 -7.25 -16.83
N ASP A 267 8.54 -7.01 -18.14
CA ASP A 267 9.75 -6.66 -18.87
C ASP A 267 10.15 -5.18 -18.65
N ILE A 268 9.21 -4.30 -18.30
CA ILE A 268 9.46 -2.87 -18.01
C ILE A 268 9.63 -2.59 -16.50
N GLU A 269 9.10 -3.44 -15.63
CA GLU A 269 9.18 -3.31 -14.16
C GLU A 269 10.60 -3.03 -13.64
N PRO A 270 11.69 -3.69 -14.13
CA PRO A 270 13.05 -3.38 -13.69
C PRO A 270 13.49 -1.95 -14.03
N PHE A 271 12.98 -1.41 -15.15
CA PHE A 271 13.30 -0.06 -15.60
C PHE A 271 12.44 0.99 -14.91
N ARG A 272 11.21 0.66 -14.51
CA ARG A 272 10.26 1.57 -13.86
C ARG A 272 10.93 2.39 -12.76
N GLY A 273 11.54 1.74 -11.78
CA GLY A 273 12.17 2.43 -10.64
C GLY A 273 13.34 3.32 -11.05
N LEU A 274 14.09 2.92 -12.07
CA LEU A 274 15.26 3.66 -12.57
C LEU A 274 14.83 4.89 -13.39
N LEU A 275 13.75 4.77 -14.17
CA LEU A 275 13.16 5.83 -14.99
C LEU A 275 12.47 6.90 -14.12
N LEU A 276 11.71 6.46 -13.12
CA LEU A 276 11.19 7.33 -12.05
C LEU A 276 12.33 8.07 -11.35
N GLY A 277 13.40 7.34 -11.02
CA GLY A 277 14.59 7.93 -10.41
C GLY A 277 15.21 9.00 -11.28
N LEU A 278 15.37 8.72 -12.57
CA LEU A 278 15.95 9.64 -13.54
C LEU A 278 15.18 10.96 -13.63
N PHE A 279 13.84 10.87 -13.69
CA PHE A 279 12.96 12.04 -13.69
C PHE A 279 13.15 12.91 -12.45
N PHE A 280 13.00 12.32 -11.26
CA PHE A 280 13.09 13.07 -10.01
C PHE A 280 14.50 13.57 -9.70
N LEU A 281 15.54 12.85 -10.12
CA LEU A 281 16.91 13.34 -10.09
C LEU A 281 17.04 14.59 -10.97
N GLY A 282 16.49 14.56 -12.19
CA GLY A 282 16.44 15.71 -13.10
C GLY A 282 15.75 16.91 -12.49
N VAL A 283 14.55 16.72 -11.93
CA VAL A 283 13.79 17.78 -11.23
C VAL A 283 14.58 18.33 -10.03
N GLY A 284 15.23 17.47 -9.25
CA GLY A 284 16.06 17.87 -8.12
C GLY A 284 17.29 18.69 -8.55
N MET A 285 17.93 18.32 -9.66
CA MET A 285 19.06 19.07 -10.23
C MET A 285 18.63 20.42 -10.80
N ALA A 286 17.43 20.52 -11.36
CA ALA A 286 16.88 21.75 -11.90
C ALA A 286 16.40 22.75 -10.82
N LEU A 287 16.36 22.34 -9.55
CA LEU A 287 15.89 23.19 -8.45
C LEU A 287 17.00 24.16 -8.01
N ASP A 288 16.84 25.44 -8.38
CA ASP A 288 17.77 26.51 -7.98
C ASP A 288 17.61 26.88 -6.49
N LEU A 289 18.59 26.49 -5.68
CA LEU A 289 18.61 26.78 -4.24
C LEU A 289 18.75 28.27 -3.92
N LYS A 290 19.35 29.07 -4.80
CA LYS A 290 19.44 30.52 -4.60
C LYS A 290 18.06 31.15 -4.75
N VAL A 291 17.34 30.77 -5.81
CA VAL A 291 15.95 31.23 -6.00
C VAL A 291 15.08 30.83 -4.81
N VAL A 292 15.21 29.60 -4.33
CA VAL A 292 14.49 29.12 -3.14
C VAL A 292 14.86 29.90 -1.89
N ALA A 293 16.15 30.20 -1.68
CA ALA A 293 16.62 30.97 -0.54
C ALA A 293 16.18 32.44 -0.60
N GLU A 294 16.13 33.05 -1.79
CA GLU A 294 15.67 34.43 -1.98
C GLU A 294 14.16 34.54 -1.80
N ASN A 295 13.40 33.54 -2.28
CA ASN A 295 11.93 33.52 -2.23
C ASN A 295 11.37 32.69 -1.05
N TRP A 296 12.15 32.44 -0.01
CA TRP A 296 11.76 31.56 1.10
C TRP A 296 10.44 31.95 1.76
N GLN A 297 10.14 33.26 1.81
CA GLN A 297 8.88 33.80 2.36
C GLN A 297 7.67 33.41 1.50
N LEU A 298 7.80 33.55 0.17
CA LEU A 298 6.77 33.16 -0.79
C LEU A 298 6.54 31.65 -0.72
N ILE A 299 7.61 30.87 -0.64
CA ILE A 299 7.53 29.40 -0.57
C ILE A 299 6.85 28.96 0.73
N PHE A 300 7.29 29.48 1.88
CA PHE A 300 6.70 29.13 3.17
C PHE A 300 5.20 29.49 3.23
N LEU A 301 4.84 30.71 2.82
CA LEU A 301 3.45 31.13 2.75
C LEU A 301 2.67 30.30 1.72
N GLY A 302 3.28 29.99 0.58
CA GLY A 302 2.71 29.17 -0.49
C GLY A 302 2.37 27.75 -0.02
N VAL A 303 3.23 27.12 0.79
CA VAL A 303 2.95 25.80 1.40
C VAL A 303 1.72 25.89 2.31
N ILE A 304 1.66 26.91 3.18
CA ILE A 304 0.52 27.10 4.09
C ILE A 304 -0.77 27.33 3.30
N VAL A 305 -0.74 28.24 2.31
CA VAL A 305 -1.90 28.56 1.47
C VAL A 305 -2.35 27.32 0.67
N LEU A 306 -1.41 26.58 0.08
CA LEU A 306 -1.69 25.33 -0.63
C LEU A 306 -2.42 24.35 0.28
N MET A 307 -1.85 24.03 1.45
CA MET A 307 -2.37 23.00 2.33
C MET A 307 -3.71 23.41 2.96
N ILE A 308 -3.87 24.68 3.33
CA ILE A 308 -5.12 25.18 3.90
C ILE A 308 -6.21 25.26 2.85
N THR A 309 -5.97 25.88 1.69
CA THR A 309 -7.00 26.07 0.66
C THR A 309 -7.43 24.74 0.06
N LYS A 310 -6.47 23.88 -0.32
CA LYS A 310 -6.78 22.53 -0.80
C LYS A 310 -7.45 21.71 0.30
N GLY A 311 -6.90 21.73 1.51
CA GLY A 311 -7.44 20.99 2.64
C GLY A 311 -8.87 21.37 3.00
N LEU A 312 -9.19 22.67 2.99
CA LEU A 312 -10.53 23.20 3.20
C LEU A 312 -11.50 22.72 2.11
N CYS A 313 -11.08 22.77 0.84
CA CYS A 313 -11.89 22.28 -0.26
C CYS A 313 -12.20 20.78 -0.09
N ILE A 314 -11.18 19.97 0.19
CA ILE A 314 -11.32 18.52 0.42
C ILE A 314 -12.27 18.25 1.60
N TYR A 315 -12.14 19.00 2.69
CA TYR A 315 -12.97 18.86 3.87
C TYR A 315 -14.44 19.16 3.54
N VAL A 316 -14.71 20.31 2.91
CA VAL A 316 -16.06 20.74 2.55
C VAL A 316 -16.71 19.74 1.60
N VAL A 317 -15.99 19.31 0.55
CA VAL A 317 -16.51 18.31 -0.40
C VAL A 317 -16.80 16.98 0.30
N ALA A 318 -15.94 16.54 1.23
CA ALA A 318 -16.19 15.33 2.01
C ALA A 318 -17.43 15.47 2.92
N ARG A 319 -17.64 16.63 3.54
CA ARG A 319 -18.83 16.89 4.38
C ARG A 319 -20.12 16.94 3.55
N LEU A 320 -20.09 17.57 2.37
CA LEU A 320 -21.21 17.57 1.42
C LEU A 320 -21.53 16.15 0.93
N ALA A 321 -20.50 15.30 0.80
CA ALA A 321 -20.62 13.88 0.49
C ALA A 321 -21.09 13.00 1.67
N LYS A 322 -21.54 13.61 2.77
CA LYS A 322 -22.04 12.96 4.00
C LYS A 322 -20.99 12.14 4.75
N SER A 323 -19.70 12.47 4.64
CA SER A 323 -18.67 11.89 5.51
C SER A 323 -18.73 12.47 6.93
N THR A 324 -18.38 11.65 7.94
CA THR A 324 -18.23 12.12 9.33
C THR A 324 -17.10 13.15 9.44
N HIS A 325 -17.11 13.97 10.50
CA HIS A 325 -16.06 14.97 10.74
C HIS A 325 -14.67 14.35 10.69
N LYS A 326 -14.49 13.25 11.42
CA LYS A 326 -13.24 12.49 11.46
C LYS A 326 -12.79 12.02 10.08
N THR A 327 -13.68 11.35 9.35
CA THR A 327 -13.37 10.85 7.99
C THR A 327 -13.00 11.98 7.04
N ALA A 328 -13.69 13.12 7.13
CA ALA A 328 -13.40 14.29 6.31
C ALA A 328 -12.05 14.91 6.68
N LEU A 329 -11.76 15.08 7.97
CA LEU A 329 -10.50 15.64 8.46
C LEU A 329 -9.31 14.77 8.08
N GLU A 330 -9.38 13.47 8.31
CA GLU A 330 -8.26 12.59 7.98
C GLU A 330 -8.03 12.51 6.46
N ARG A 331 -9.09 12.50 5.65
CA ARG A 331 -8.95 12.63 4.18
C ARG A 331 -8.24 13.92 3.80
N THR A 332 -8.60 15.04 4.44
CA THR A 332 -7.93 16.32 4.25
C THR A 332 -6.45 16.24 4.62
N LEU A 333 -6.11 15.71 5.79
CA LEU A 333 -4.71 15.63 6.24
C LEU A 333 -3.85 14.75 5.33
N LEU A 334 -4.42 13.66 4.79
CA LEU A 334 -3.74 12.77 3.84
C LEU A 334 -3.52 13.42 2.47
N MET A 335 -4.48 14.22 2.00
CA MET A 335 -4.53 14.66 0.60
C MET A 335 -4.22 16.16 0.38
N ALA A 336 -3.94 16.93 1.44
CA ALA A 336 -3.72 18.38 1.33
C ALA A 336 -2.42 18.79 0.62
N GLN A 337 -1.44 17.88 0.50
CA GLN A 337 -0.18 18.16 -0.20
C GLN A 337 -0.28 18.06 -1.72
N GLY A 338 0.74 18.61 -2.40
CA GLY A 338 0.98 18.36 -3.82
C GLY A 338 1.48 16.94 -4.11
N GLY A 339 1.68 16.65 -5.39
CA GLY A 339 2.00 15.33 -5.92
C GLY A 339 3.09 15.37 -6.98
N GLU A 340 3.63 14.20 -7.31
CA GLU A 340 4.69 14.04 -8.30
C GLU A 340 4.32 14.56 -9.70
N PHE A 341 3.04 14.51 -10.04
CA PHE A 341 2.53 15.00 -11.31
C PHE A 341 2.61 16.53 -11.45
N ALA A 342 2.71 17.26 -10.33
CA ALA A 342 2.94 18.70 -10.37
C ALA A 342 4.27 19.02 -11.08
N PHE A 343 5.33 18.25 -10.80
CA PHE A 343 6.63 18.46 -11.43
C PHE A 343 6.59 18.23 -12.94
N VAL A 344 5.83 17.21 -13.38
CA VAL A 344 5.62 16.93 -14.80
C VAL A 344 4.90 18.10 -15.48
N LEU A 345 3.86 18.63 -14.85
CA LEU A 345 3.09 19.76 -15.36
C LEU A 345 3.92 21.04 -15.42
N PHE A 346 4.70 21.33 -14.37
CA PHE A 346 5.54 22.52 -14.31
C PHE A 346 6.71 22.45 -15.30
N ALA A 347 7.36 21.30 -15.45
CA ALA A 347 8.40 21.10 -16.47
C ALA A 347 7.85 21.31 -17.89
N ALA A 348 6.65 20.77 -18.19
CA ALA A 348 6.00 21.01 -19.47
C ALA A 348 5.67 22.50 -19.67
N ALA A 349 5.15 23.18 -18.64
CA ALA A 349 4.82 24.59 -18.70
C ALA A 349 6.06 25.49 -18.87
N LEU A 350 7.18 25.13 -18.24
CA LEU A 350 8.47 25.79 -18.41
C LEU A 350 8.99 25.63 -19.84
N SER A 351 8.98 24.40 -20.37
CA SER A 351 9.41 24.13 -21.76
C SER A 351 8.60 24.89 -22.80
N LYS A 352 7.31 25.13 -22.52
CA LYS A 352 6.38 25.88 -23.36
C LYS A 352 6.30 27.37 -23.01
N GLY A 353 7.13 27.86 -22.08
CA GLY A 353 7.23 29.28 -21.72
C GLY A 353 5.99 29.86 -21.05
N VAL A 354 5.10 29.03 -20.52
CA VAL A 354 3.93 29.47 -19.76
C VAL A 354 4.34 29.97 -18.38
N ILE A 355 5.37 29.36 -17.80
CA ILE A 355 6.01 29.78 -16.56
C ILE A 355 7.51 29.98 -16.81
N ASP A 356 8.14 30.82 -16.00
CA ASP A 356 9.60 31.01 -16.02
C ASP A 356 10.32 30.07 -15.02
N GLU A 357 11.65 30.06 -15.05
CA GLU A 357 12.49 29.24 -14.17
C GLU A 357 12.27 29.57 -12.69
N THR A 358 12.01 30.84 -12.36
CA THR A 358 11.81 31.30 -10.98
C THR A 358 10.50 30.73 -10.41
N VAL A 359 9.42 30.83 -11.18
CA VAL A 359 8.13 30.26 -10.84
C VAL A 359 8.24 28.74 -10.75
N ASN A 360 8.87 28.08 -11.72
CA ASN A 360 9.06 26.63 -11.68
C ASN A 360 9.79 26.17 -10.40
N ALA A 361 10.89 26.84 -10.04
CA ALA A 361 11.64 26.55 -8.81
C ALA A 361 10.79 26.77 -7.55
N ASN A 362 10.08 27.91 -7.47
CA ASN A 362 9.22 28.23 -6.33
C ASN A 362 8.07 27.23 -6.17
N MET A 363 7.35 26.91 -7.24
CA MET A 363 6.22 25.98 -7.19
C MET A 363 6.69 24.54 -6.89
N THR A 364 7.83 24.13 -7.46
CA THR A 364 8.47 22.84 -7.15
C THR A 364 8.84 22.75 -5.67
N ALA A 365 9.46 23.79 -5.11
CA ALA A 365 9.81 23.85 -3.70
C ALA A 365 8.58 23.80 -2.78
N ILE A 366 7.49 24.50 -3.13
CA ILE A 366 6.23 24.45 -2.41
C ILE A 366 5.67 23.01 -2.38
N VAL A 367 5.67 22.31 -3.51
CA VAL A 367 5.22 20.91 -3.58
C VAL A 367 6.10 20.03 -2.70
N VAL A 368 7.42 20.08 -2.86
CA VAL A 368 8.37 19.25 -2.09
C VAL A 368 8.20 19.47 -0.58
N LEU A 369 8.13 20.73 -0.13
CA LEU A 369 7.93 21.03 1.29
C LEU A 369 6.57 20.55 1.79
N SER A 370 5.51 20.66 0.99
CA SER A 370 4.19 20.11 1.36
C SER A 370 4.22 18.58 1.52
N MET A 371 5.01 17.88 0.70
CA MET A 371 5.22 16.43 0.81
C MET A 371 5.95 16.06 2.10
N VAL A 372 6.98 16.83 2.48
CA VAL A 372 7.71 16.62 3.74
C VAL A 372 6.85 16.92 4.97
N MET A 373 6.02 17.97 4.89
CA MET A 373 5.15 18.38 5.99
C MET A 373 4.01 17.39 6.29
N THR A 374 3.52 16.68 5.28
CA THR A 374 2.38 15.75 5.41
C THR A 374 2.61 14.61 6.41
N PRO A 375 3.67 13.78 6.30
CA PRO A 375 3.91 12.72 7.27
C PRO A 375 4.13 13.27 8.68
N ILE A 376 4.76 14.45 8.82
CA ILE A 376 4.93 15.12 10.12
C ILE A 376 3.57 15.50 10.70
N ILE A 377 2.70 16.12 9.91
CA ILE A 377 1.34 16.50 10.32
C ILE A 377 0.51 15.26 10.69
N LEU A 378 0.63 14.16 9.94
CA LEU A 378 -0.07 12.91 10.25
C LEU A 378 0.40 12.32 11.59
N VAL A 379 1.71 12.26 11.84
CA VAL A 379 2.26 11.78 13.12
C VAL A 379 1.83 12.69 14.27
N LEU A 380 1.85 14.01 14.09
CA LEU A 380 1.37 14.96 15.10
C LEU A 380 -0.12 14.79 15.35
N TYR A 381 -0.93 14.56 14.32
CA TYR A 381 -2.36 14.28 14.45
C TYR A 381 -2.62 12.95 15.16
N GLU A 382 -1.83 11.91 14.93
CA GLU A 382 -1.97 10.65 15.67
C GLU A 382 -1.55 10.79 17.14
N LYS A 383 -0.52 11.60 17.41
CA LYS A 383 0.02 11.79 18.76
C LYS A 383 -0.83 12.74 19.61
N TYR A 384 -1.32 13.83 19.02
CA TYR A 384 -1.99 14.94 19.71
C TYR A 384 -3.42 15.19 19.24
N GLY A 385 -3.82 14.64 18.10
CA GLY A 385 -5.20 14.70 17.67
C GLY A 385 -6.07 14.03 18.72
N ALA A 386 -7.33 14.46 18.78
CA ALA A 386 -8.30 13.81 19.62
C ALA A 386 -8.30 12.32 19.24
N LYS A 387 -7.73 11.48 20.11
CA LYS A 387 -8.07 10.06 20.13
C LYS A 387 -9.57 10.04 20.09
N ASP A 388 -10.12 9.18 19.24
CA ASP A 388 -11.53 8.91 19.35
C ASP A 388 -11.80 8.69 20.84
N LYS A 389 -12.72 9.49 21.39
CA LYS A 389 -13.77 8.79 22.09
C LYS A 389 -14.28 7.82 21.03
N GLU A 390 -13.74 6.60 21.04
CA GLU A 390 -14.58 5.44 20.76
C GLU A 390 -15.86 5.82 21.46
N GLU A 391 -17.01 5.79 20.77
CA GLU A 391 -18.28 5.93 21.47
C GLU A 391 -18.07 5.25 22.80
N ASP A 392 -18.11 6.04 23.89
CA ASP A 392 -17.83 5.58 25.23
C ASP A 392 -19.06 4.76 25.55
N ILE A 393 -19.18 3.64 24.84
CA ILE A 393 -19.98 2.49 25.16
C ILE A 393 -19.26 2.08 26.42
N GLN A 394 -19.72 2.66 27.51
CA GLN A 394 -19.29 2.26 28.83
C GLN A 394 -19.40 0.76 28.83
N ALA A 395 -18.31 0.12 29.23
CA ALA A 395 -18.28 -1.33 29.26
C ALA A 395 -19.51 -1.80 30.02
N ASP A 396 -20.22 -2.77 29.45
CA ASP A 396 -21.53 -3.16 29.97
C ASP A 396 -21.39 -3.49 31.47
N GLU A 397 -22.33 -3.01 32.28
CA GLU A 397 -22.41 -3.48 33.66
C GLU A 397 -22.70 -4.98 33.64
N ILE A 398 -21.84 -5.76 34.29
CA ILE A 398 -21.94 -7.22 34.30
C ILE A 398 -22.97 -7.60 35.36
N ASP A 399 -24.18 -7.92 34.91
CA ASP A 399 -25.33 -8.29 35.75
C ASP A 399 -25.33 -9.77 36.14
N GLU A 400 -24.69 -10.64 35.34
CA GLU A 400 -24.65 -12.09 35.57
C GLU A 400 -23.23 -12.65 35.36
N GLN A 401 -22.73 -13.36 36.38
CA GLN A 401 -21.45 -14.05 36.34
C GLN A 401 -21.67 -15.56 36.34
N HIS A 402 -20.96 -16.26 35.45
CA HIS A 402 -20.99 -17.71 35.35
C HIS A 402 -19.60 -18.31 35.63
N PRO A 403 -19.53 -19.60 36.02
CA PRO A 403 -18.25 -20.27 36.31
C PRO A 403 -17.29 -20.36 35.10
N ILE A 404 -17.78 -20.18 33.88
CA ILE A 404 -16.97 -20.22 32.65
C ILE A 404 -16.96 -18.83 32.01
N LEU A 405 -15.77 -18.23 31.93
CA LEU A 405 -15.53 -16.96 31.27
C LEU A 405 -14.91 -17.19 29.88
N ILE A 406 -15.47 -16.60 28.84
CA ILE A 406 -14.92 -16.63 27.49
C ILE A 406 -14.55 -15.21 27.06
N VAL A 407 -13.28 -15.03 26.69
CA VAL A 407 -12.75 -13.77 26.18
C VAL A 407 -12.55 -13.88 24.67
N GLY A 408 -13.35 -13.15 23.92
CA GLY A 408 -13.32 -13.11 22.45
C GLY A 408 -14.39 -13.99 21.82
N MET A 409 -15.35 -13.38 21.13
CA MET A 409 -16.41 -13.96 20.30
C MET A 409 -16.12 -13.83 18.81
N GLY A 410 -14.85 -13.92 18.44
CA GLY A 410 -14.45 -14.13 17.06
C GLY A 410 -14.84 -15.53 16.55
N ARG A 411 -14.36 -15.87 15.35
CA ARG A 411 -14.61 -17.17 14.69
C ARG A 411 -14.31 -18.39 15.58
N PHE A 412 -13.26 -18.30 16.41
CA PHE A 412 -12.85 -19.38 17.31
C PHE A 412 -13.76 -19.45 18.56
N GLY A 413 -13.95 -18.32 19.24
CA GLY A 413 -14.72 -18.27 20.48
C GLY A 413 -16.20 -18.59 20.30
N GLN A 414 -16.79 -18.25 19.14
CA GLN A 414 -18.17 -18.64 18.81
C GLN A 414 -18.36 -20.16 18.86
N ILE A 415 -17.48 -20.91 18.21
CA ILE A 415 -17.55 -22.37 18.17
C ILE A 415 -17.39 -22.96 19.57
N VAL A 416 -16.45 -22.43 20.36
CA VAL A 416 -16.21 -22.90 21.74
C VAL A 416 -17.43 -22.61 22.62
N ASN A 417 -17.96 -21.40 22.56
CA ASN A 417 -19.15 -20.99 23.31
C ASN A 417 -20.37 -21.85 22.94
N ASP A 418 -20.58 -22.09 21.65
CA ASP A 418 -21.70 -22.92 21.17
C ASP A 418 -21.60 -24.35 21.69
N LEU A 419 -20.41 -24.97 21.63
CA LEU A 419 -20.19 -26.32 22.15
C LEU A 419 -20.47 -26.41 23.66
N LEU A 420 -20.01 -25.42 24.44
CA LEU A 420 -20.25 -25.39 25.88
C LEU A 420 -21.73 -25.19 26.22
N ARG A 421 -22.39 -24.24 25.57
CA ARG A 421 -23.82 -23.94 25.81
C ARG A 421 -24.73 -25.08 25.39
N LEU A 422 -24.48 -25.68 24.22
CA LEU A 422 -25.25 -26.84 23.75
C LEU A 422 -25.04 -28.07 24.64
N SER A 423 -23.94 -28.12 25.39
CA SER A 423 -23.66 -29.15 26.40
C SER A 423 -24.23 -28.82 27.78
N GLY A 424 -25.00 -27.73 27.93
CA GLY A 424 -25.67 -27.34 29.17
C GLY A 424 -24.86 -26.47 30.12
N TYR A 425 -23.69 -25.98 29.70
CA TYR A 425 -22.90 -25.05 30.51
C TYR A 425 -23.29 -23.60 30.22
N ALA A 426 -23.38 -22.80 31.28
CA ALA A 426 -23.59 -21.37 31.17
C ALA A 426 -22.25 -20.63 31.12
N THR A 427 -22.15 -19.62 30.26
CA THR A 427 -20.92 -18.89 29.96
C THR A 427 -21.15 -17.39 30.11
N THR A 428 -20.18 -16.69 30.70
CA THR A 428 -20.08 -15.23 30.63
C THR A 428 -19.09 -14.89 29.52
N VAL A 429 -19.50 -14.02 28.60
CA VAL A 429 -18.76 -13.78 27.36
C VAL A 429 -18.39 -12.31 27.25
N VAL A 430 -17.14 -12.03 26.93
CA VAL A 430 -16.60 -10.67 26.78
C VAL A 430 -16.00 -10.48 25.38
N ASP A 431 -16.35 -9.38 24.70
CA ASP A 431 -15.75 -9.02 23.42
C ASP A 431 -15.64 -7.50 23.22
N LEU A 432 -14.72 -7.07 22.34
CA LEU A 432 -14.49 -5.67 21.96
C LEU A 432 -15.38 -5.20 20.80
N ASN A 433 -16.24 -6.04 20.24
CA ASN A 433 -17.10 -5.70 19.12
C ASN A 433 -18.56 -5.52 19.57
N PRO A 434 -19.05 -4.27 19.69
CA PRO A 434 -20.38 -4.00 20.25
C PRO A 434 -21.51 -4.53 19.35
N ASN A 435 -21.26 -4.62 18.03
CA ASN A 435 -22.26 -5.16 17.10
C ASN A 435 -22.45 -6.67 17.27
N MET A 436 -21.36 -7.40 17.55
CA MET A 436 -21.42 -8.84 17.81
C MET A 436 -22.15 -9.11 19.12
N ILE A 437 -21.79 -8.38 20.18
CA ILE A 437 -22.43 -8.47 21.50
C ILE A 437 -23.94 -8.21 21.40
N LYS A 438 -24.34 -7.13 20.73
CA LYS A 438 -25.77 -6.83 20.53
C LYS A 438 -26.50 -7.97 19.82
N GLY A 439 -25.94 -8.49 18.73
CA GLY A 439 -26.52 -9.61 18.01
C GLY A 439 -26.68 -10.85 18.90
N PHE A 440 -25.64 -11.23 19.65
CA PHE A 440 -25.69 -12.39 20.52
C PHE A 440 -26.67 -12.26 21.69
N ASN A 441 -26.76 -11.07 22.29
CA ASN A 441 -27.77 -10.79 23.31
C ASN A 441 -29.21 -10.91 22.75
N GLU A 442 -29.46 -10.49 21.51
CA GLU A 442 -30.77 -10.70 20.84
C GLU A 442 -31.09 -12.19 20.64
N TYR A 443 -30.08 -13.06 20.49
CA TYR A 443 -30.21 -14.52 20.46
C TYR A 443 -30.18 -15.18 21.86
N GLY A 444 -30.23 -14.40 22.93
CA GLY A 444 -30.26 -14.91 24.32
C GLY A 444 -28.90 -15.45 24.81
N ILE A 445 -27.80 -15.07 24.19
CA ILE A 445 -26.44 -15.34 24.68
C ILE A 445 -25.97 -14.13 25.47
N LYS A 446 -25.85 -14.28 26.79
CA LYS A 446 -25.35 -13.24 27.70
C LYS A 446 -23.90 -12.91 27.33
N SER A 447 -23.72 -11.71 26.79
CA SER A 447 -22.42 -11.23 26.32
C SER A 447 -22.28 -9.74 26.63
N TYR A 448 -21.06 -9.34 26.97
CA TYR A 448 -20.74 -8.00 27.48
C TYR A 448 -19.68 -7.35 26.61
N PHE A 449 -19.91 -6.09 26.24
CA PHE A 449 -18.91 -5.27 25.57
C PHE A 449 -17.87 -4.79 26.58
N GLY A 450 -16.60 -5.08 26.33
CA GLY A 450 -15.52 -4.56 27.15
C GLY A 450 -14.13 -5.10 26.82
N ASP A 451 -13.12 -4.34 27.24
CA ASP A 451 -11.71 -4.70 27.07
C ASP A 451 -11.24 -5.64 28.20
N ALA A 452 -11.09 -6.92 27.86
CA ALA A 452 -10.59 -7.97 28.74
C ALA A 452 -9.11 -7.80 29.14
N SER A 453 -8.35 -6.94 28.47
CA SER A 453 -6.98 -6.60 28.91
C SER A 453 -6.97 -5.69 30.14
N ARG A 454 -8.10 -5.04 30.46
CA ARG A 454 -8.25 -4.22 31.66
C ARG A 454 -8.56 -5.10 32.86
N ARG A 455 -7.66 -5.09 33.83
CA ARG A 455 -7.74 -5.89 35.06
C ARG A 455 -9.08 -5.76 35.79
N GLU A 456 -9.52 -4.52 36.00
CA GLU A 456 -10.78 -4.21 36.70
C GLU A 456 -12.00 -4.81 36.01
N PHE A 457 -12.02 -4.78 34.66
CA PHE A 457 -13.12 -5.32 33.88
C PHE A 457 -13.16 -6.85 33.95
N LEU A 458 -12.00 -7.51 33.85
CA LEU A 458 -11.94 -8.97 33.93
C LEU A 458 -12.35 -9.48 35.33
N ILE A 459 -11.98 -8.75 36.39
CA ILE A 459 -12.46 -9.03 37.76
C ILE A 459 -13.98 -8.86 37.84
N ALA A 460 -14.53 -7.76 37.32
CA ALA A 460 -15.97 -7.55 37.26
C ALA A 460 -16.70 -8.65 36.46
N ALA A 461 -16.03 -9.27 35.49
CA ALA A 461 -16.54 -10.40 34.71
C ALA A 461 -16.55 -11.73 35.48
N GLY A 462 -16.14 -11.74 36.75
CA GLY A 462 -16.20 -12.91 37.63
C GLY A 462 -14.92 -13.74 37.64
N LEU A 463 -13.79 -13.22 37.14
CA LEU A 463 -12.52 -13.96 37.07
C LEU A 463 -12.07 -14.59 38.41
N GLU A 464 -12.33 -13.91 39.53
CA GLU A 464 -11.98 -14.38 40.88
C GLU A 464 -12.70 -15.69 41.25
N GLN A 465 -13.93 -15.87 40.77
CA GLN A 465 -14.77 -17.03 41.09
C GLN A 465 -14.92 -18.01 39.92
N ALA A 466 -14.39 -17.66 38.75
CA ALA A 466 -14.45 -18.51 37.56
C ALA A 466 -13.68 -19.82 37.79
N GLU A 467 -14.29 -20.93 37.41
CA GLU A 467 -13.66 -22.25 37.39
C GLU A 467 -12.84 -22.44 36.11
N MET A 468 -13.26 -21.80 35.02
CA MET A 468 -12.59 -21.87 33.72
C MET A 468 -12.57 -20.53 33.00
N LEU A 469 -11.42 -20.21 32.40
CA LEU A 469 -11.22 -19.11 31.47
C LEU A 469 -10.82 -19.65 30.10
N VAL A 470 -11.56 -19.27 29.06
CA VAL A 470 -11.20 -19.50 27.66
C VAL A 470 -10.76 -18.18 27.03
N VAL A 471 -9.50 -18.08 26.62
CA VAL A 471 -8.96 -16.93 25.89
C VAL A 471 -8.96 -17.24 24.40
N ALA A 472 -9.89 -16.66 23.64
CA ALA A 472 -10.16 -16.97 22.23
C ALA A 472 -9.77 -15.85 21.24
N ILE A 473 -9.13 -14.78 21.72
CA ILE A 473 -8.61 -13.67 20.90
C ILE A 473 -7.39 -14.08 20.05
N ASP A 474 -7.11 -13.34 18.97
CA ASP A 474 -6.00 -13.60 18.04
C ASP A 474 -4.74 -12.77 18.30
N ASN A 475 -4.85 -11.69 19.10
CA ASN A 475 -3.70 -10.89 19.51
C ASN A 475 -2.85 -11.66 20.54
N LYS A 476 -1.60 -11.98 20.17
CA LYS A 476 -0.70 -12.84 20.96
C LYS A 476 -0.34 -12.21 22.30
N GLU A 477 0.03 -10.93 22.26
CA GLU A 477 0.52 -10.20 23.43
C GLU A 477 -0.61 -10.00 24.45
N GLN A 478 -1.81 -9.64 23.99
CA GLN A 478 -2.99 -9.52 24.84
C GLN A 478 -3.42 -10.87 25.42
N ALA A 479 -3.40 -11.95 24.62
CA ALA A 479 -3.76 -13.28 25.11
C ALA A 479 -2.83 -13.71 26.23
N SER A 480 -1.51 -13.59 26.04
CA SER A 480 -0.51 -13.93 27.04
C SER A 480 -0.64 -13.06 28.31
N ALA A 481 -0.89 -11.76 28.16
CA ALA A 481 -1.12 -10.85 29.29
C ALA A 481 -2.38 -11.22 30.11
N ILE A 482 -3.47 -11.58 29.43
CA ILE A 482 -4.71 -12.02 30.08
C ILE A 482 -4.50 -13.33 30.83
N VAL A 483 -3.80 -14.30 30.23
CA VAL A 483 -3.48 -15.58 30.88
C VAL A 483 -2.64 -15.36 32.15
N HIS A 484 -1.57 -14.57 32.05
CA HIS A 484 -0.71 -14.25 33.19
C HIS A 484 -1.51 -13.59 34.32
N PHE A 485 -2.30 -12.57 34.00
CA PHE A 485 -3.13 -11.88 34.97
C PHE A 485 -4.21 -12.78 35.60
N ALA A 486 -4.86 -13.62 34.79
CA ALA A 486 -5.85 -14.58 35.29
C ALA A 486 -5.25 -15.57 36.29
N ARG A 487 -4.04 -16.05 36.01
CA ARG A 487 -3.31 -16.95 36.92
C ARG A 487 -2.88 -16.23 38.21
N GLU A 488 -2.50 -14.95 38.14
CA GLU A 488 -2.17 -14.13 39.32
C GLU A 488 -3.38 -13.94 40.23
N VAL A 489 -4.56 -13.63 39.67
CA VAL A 489 -5.78 -13.34 40.43
C VAL A 489 -6.41 -14.61 40.99
N ASN A 490 -6.52 -15.67 40.19
CA ASN A 490 -7.10 -16.93 40.58
C ASN A 490 -6.12 -18.08 40.29
N PRO A 491 -5.28 -18.46 41.26
CA PRO A 491 -4.29 -19.52 41.06
C PRO A 491 -4.90 -20.89 40.68
N ASN A 492 -6.17 -21.13 41.01
CA ASN A 492 -6.85 -22.42 40.81
C ASN A 492 -7.66 -22.49 39.51
N ILE A 493 -7.83 -21.38 38.77
CA ILE A 493 -8.63 -21.36 37.55
C ILE A 493 -8.05 -22.27 36.47
N LYS A 494 -8.91 -22.96 35.70
CA LYS A 494 -8.49 -23.67 34.50
C LYS A 494 -8.47 -22.73 33.30
N ILE A 495 -7.30 -22.49 32.73
CA ILE A 495 -7.12 -21.58 31.61
C ILE A 495 -6.88 -22.39 30.34
N ILE A 496 -7.72 -22.18 29.33
CA ILE A 496 -7.53 -22.70 27.98
C ILE A 496 -7.34 -21.49 27.05
N ALA A 497 -6.24 -21.45 26.30
CA ALA A 497 -5.95 -20.31 25.43
C ALA A 497 -5.76 -20.74 23.97
N ARG A 498 -6.28 -19.93 23.06
CA ARG A 498 -5.98 -20.01 21.64
C ARG A 498 -4.53 -19.58 21.41
N ALA A 499 -3.72 -20.48 20.87
CA ALA A 499 -2.39 -20.20 20.38
C ALA A 499 -2.43 -19.88 18.88
N TYR A 500 -1.63 -18.91 18.46
CA TYR A 500 -1.55 -18.51 17.04
C TYR A 500 -0.64 -19.49 16.27
N ASP A 501 0.50 -19.82 16.87
CA ASP A 501 1.51 -20.73 16.33
C ASP A 501 2.21 -21.52 17.46
N ARG A 502 3.22 -22.32 17.08
CA ARG A 502 4.01 -23.14 18.00
C ARG A 502 4.77 -22.28 19.03
N PHE A 503 5.28 -21.11 18.65
CA PHE A 503 6.02 -20.22 19.56
C PHE A 503 5.11 -19.59 20.61
N HIS A 504 3.96 -19.06 20.19
CA HIS A 504 2.98 -18.51 21.10
C HIS A 504 2.47 -19.57 22.09
N THR A 505 2.45 -20.85 21.70
CA THR A 505 2.13 -21.96 22.61
C THR A 505 3.11 -22.02 23.78
N PHE A 506 4.40 -21.80 23.53
CA PHE A 506 5.42 -21.78 24.59
C PHE A 506 5.23 -20.59 25.53
N ASP A 507 5.01 -19.39 24.97
CA ASP A 507 4.75 -18.17 25.75
C ASP A 507 3.52 -18.33 26.66
N LEU A 508 2.46 -18.99 26.17
CA LEU A 508 1.24 -19.24 26.95
C LEU A 508 1.46 -20.24 28.09
N TYR A 509 2.30 -21.28 27.89
CA TYR A 509 2.68 -22.19 28.96
C TYR A 509 3.52 -21.50 30.03
N ASP A 510 4.46 -20.64 29.65
CA ASP A 510 5.23 -19.81 30.57
C ASP A 510 4.31 -18.85 31.36
N ALA A 511 3.30 -18.27 30.70
CA ALA A 511 2.27 -17.45 31.34
C ALA A 511 1.31 -18.22 32.27
N GLY A 512 1.38 -19.55 32.32
CA GLY A 512 0.61 -20.39 33.24
C GLY A 512 -0.72 -20.91 32.69
N VAL A 513 -0.87 -21.07 31.38
CA VAL A 513 -2.03 -21.74 30.77
C VAL A 513 -2.08 -23.23 31.17
N ASN A 514 -3.27 -23.82 31.30
CA ASN A 514 -3.39 -25.26 31.46
C ASN A 514 -3.29 -25.99 30.11
N GLU A 515 -3.99 -25.48 29.10
CA GLU A 515 -3.98 -26.04 27.74
C GLU A 515 -3.95 -24.91 26.71
N ALA A 516 -3.00 -24.98 25.77
CA ALA A 516 -2.91 -24.08 24.63
C ALA A 516 -3.31 -24.82 23.34
N VAL A 517 -4.28 -24.28 22.62
CA VAL A 517 -4.84 -24.88 21.40
C VAL A 517 -4.45 -24.02 20.20
N ARG A 518 -3.61 -24.56 19.30
CA ARG A 518 -3.17 -23.86 18.09
C ARG A 518 -4.32 -23.77 17.08
N GLU A 519 -4.66 -22.56 16.67
CA GLU A 519 -5.89 -22.26 15.93
C GLU A 519 -6.04 -22.95 14.56
N THR A 520 -4.94 -23.29 13.89
CA THR A 520 -4.94 -23.92 12.56
C THR A 520 -4.50 -25.37 12.57
N PHE A 521 -4.03 -25.90 13.69
CA PHE A 521 -3.39 -27.22 13.73
C PHE A 521 -4.35 -28.35 13.37
N ASP A 522 -5.50 -28.40 14.04
CA ASP A 522 -6.52 -29.43 13.83
C ASP A 522 -7.05 -29.46 12.39
N SER A 523 -7.27 -28.27 11.79
CA SER A 523 -7.70 -28.16 10.40
C SER A 523 -6.61 -28.52 9.40
N ALA A 524 -5.34 -28.22 9.72
CA ALA A 524 -4.19 -28.63 8.93
C ALA A 524 -3.98 -30.16 8.95
N VAL A 525 -4.10 -30.82 10.11
CA VAL A 525 -4.03 -32.28 10.22
C VAL A 525 -5.15 -32.95 9.42
N ARG A 526 -6.38 -32.45 9.54
CA ARG A 526 -7.50 -32.93 8.72
C ARG A 526 -7.27 -32.75 7.22
N THR A 527 -6.68 -31.63 6.82
CA THR A 527 -6.31 -31.35 5.42
C THR A 527 -5.23 -32.33 4.94
N GLY A 528 -4.24 -32.62 5.78
CA GLY A 528 -3.20 -33.62 5.52
C GLY A 528 -3.79 -35.01 5.28
N ARG A 529 -4.77 -35.43 6.08
CA ARG A 529 -5.49 -36.70 5.88
C ARG A 529 -6.14 -36.75 4.50
N VAL A 530 -6.90 -35.71 4.14
CA VAL A 530 -7.55 -35.62 2.82
C VAL A 530 -6.53 -35.62 1.68
N ALA A 531 -5.34 -35.02 1.88
CA ALA A 531 -4.27 -35.07 0.89
C ALA A 531 -3.71 -36.49 0.71
N LEU A 532 -3.48 -37.23 1.80
CA LEU A 532 -3.01 -38.62 1.76
C LEU A 532 -4.03 -39.53 1.04
N GLU A 533 -5.32 -39.41 1.39
CA GLU A 533 -6.42 -40.14 0.74
C GLU A 533 -6.43 -39.87 -0.78
N ASN A 534 -6.30 -38.61 -1.21
CA ASN A 534 -6.28 -38.25 -2.63
C ASN A 534 -5.00 -38.68 -3.38
N LEU A 535 -3.92 -38.96 -2.66
CA LEU A 535 -2.69 -39.54 -3.23
C LEU A 535 -2.78 -41.07 -3.37
N GLY A 536 -3.92 -41.67 -3.01
CA GLY A 536 -4.19 -43.10 -3.13
C GLY A 536 -3.90 -43.90 -1.87
N MET A 537 -3.67 -43.25 -0.73
CA MET A 537 -3.56 -43.95 0.56
C MET A 537 -4.94 -44.42 1.04
N GLU A 538 -4.99 -45.61 1.61
CA GLU A 538 -6.22 -46.19 2.17
C GLU A 538 -6.73 -45.34 3.37
N PRO A 539 -8.05 -45.08 3.49
CA PRO A 539 -8.57 -44.09 4.45
C PRO A 539 -8.30 -44.42 5.92
N GLU A 540 -8.32 -45.70 6.30
CA GLU A 540 -8.05 -46.17 7.64
C GLU A 540 -6.56 -45.99 8.00
N VAL A 541 -5.65 -46.25 7.07
CA VAL A 541 -4.22 -45.96 7.22
C VAL A 541 -3.96 -44.45 7.34
N ALA A 542 -4.57 -43.65 6.47
CA ALA A 542 -4.44 -42.18 6.53
C ALA A 542 -4.99 -41.62 7.86
N LYS A 543 -6.08 -42.19 8.37
CA LYS A 543 -6.62 -41.88 9.69
C LYS A 543 -5.65 -42.25 10.81
N GLU A 544 -5.09 -43.47 10.81
CA GLU A 544 -4.12 -43.91 11.83
C GLU A 544 -2.89 -42.99 11.87
N ILE A 545 -2.33 -42.64 10.70
CA ILE A 545 -1.18 -41.73 10.59
C ILE A 545 -1.52 -40.34 11.15
N THR A 546 -2.67 -39.79 10.78
CA THR A 546 -3.05 -38.43 11.21
C THR A 546 -3.44 -38.36 12.68
N GLU A 547 -4.05 -39.41 13.25
CA GLU A 547 -4.30 -39.54 14.68
C GLU A 547 -2.99 -39.66 15.47
N TYR A 548 -2.05 -40.48 14.98
CA TYR A 548 -0.71 -40.57 15.57
C TYR A 548 0.02 -39.23 15.54
N TYR A 549 0.08 -38.59 14.36
CA TYR A 549 0.72 -37.28 14.18
C TYR A 549 0.12 -36.21 15.11
N PHE A 550 -1.21 -36.19 15.24
CA PHE A 550 -1.91 -35.25 16.12
C PHE A 550 -1.43 -35.35 17.57
N HIS A 551 -1.31 -36.57 18.10
CA HIS A 551 -0.86 -36.81 19.46
C HIS A 551 0.65 -36.59 19.63
N ALA A 552 1.46 -37.04 18.65
CA ALA A 552 2.91 -36.92 18.67
C ALA A 552 3.36 -35.45 18.65
N ASP A 553 2.82 -34.63 17.74
CA ASP A 553 3.17 -33.20 17.65
C ASP A 553 2.73 -32.44 18.91
N ARG A 554 1.54 -32.72 19.48
CA ARG A 554 1.12 -32.09 20.75
C ARG A 554 2.06 -32.46 21.91
N HIS A 555 2.54 -33.69 21.94
CA HIS A 555 3.50 -34.14 22.94
C HIS A 555 4.86 -33.44 22.75
N GLU A 556 5.36 -33.36 21.52
CA GLU A 556 6.59 -32.66 21.16
C GLU A 556 6.54 -31.19 21.62
N VAL A 557 5.48 -30.45 21.25
CA VAL A 557 5.33 -29.04 21.60
C VAL A 557 5.32 -28.84 23.12
N LYS A 558 4.70 -29.75 23.88
CA LYS A 558 4.67 -29.70 25.34
C LYS A 558 6.04 -30.00 25.97
N LEU A 559 6.85 -30.87 25.38
CA LEU A 559 8.23 -31.09 25.82
C LEU A 559 9.10 -29.87 25.52
N MET A 560 8.96 -29.31 24.32
CA MET A 560 9.69 -28.13 23.90
C MET A 560 9.38 -26.90 24.77
N SER A 561 8.12 -26.73 25.21
CA SER A 561 7.75 -25.62 26.08
C SER A 561 8.48 -25.64 27.43
N GLN A 562 8.94 -26.80 27.90
CA GLN A 562 9.66 -26.95 29.19
C GLN A 562 11.11 -26.46 29.13
N VAL A 563 11.70 -26.39 27.93
CA VAL A 563 13.09 -25.96 27.69
C VAL A 563 13.17 -24.67 26.86
N TYR A 564 12.02 -24.02 26.67
CA TYR A 564 11.92 -22.78 25.94
C TYR A 564 12.52 -21.62 26.75
N ASP A 565 13.33 -20.82 26.08
CA ASP A 565 13.89 -19.58 26.62
C ASP A 565 13.41 -18.41 25.74
N PRO A 566 12.55 -17.51 26.24
CA PRO A 566 12.03 -16.37 25.50
C PRO A 566 13.11 -15.40 24.99
N GLN A 567 14.31 -15.39 25.60
CA GLN A 567 15.41 -14.51 25.19
C GLN A 567 16.33 -15.13 24.13
N ALA A 568 16.25 -16.45 23.91
CA ALA A 568 17.06 -17.15 22.93
C ALA A 568 16.34 -17.25 21.58
N GLN A 569 17.04 -16.96 20.47
CA GLN A 569 16.49 -17.25 19.13
C GLN A 569 16.29 -18.77 18.97
N PHE A 570 15.13 -19.19 18.47
CA PHE A 570 14.76 -20.61 18.34
C PHE A 570 15.85 -21.50 17.75
N PHE A 571 16.40 -21.14 16.59
CA PHE A 571 17.45 -21.92 15.91
C PHE A 571 18.81 -21.93 16.64
N LYS A 572 18.96 -21.11 17.69
CA LYS A 572 20.17 -21.02 18.51
C LYS A 572 20.02 -21.71 19.87
N ASN A 573 18.83 -22.20 20.22
CA ASN A 573 18.62 -22.97 21.45
C ASN A 573 18.90 -24.47 21.17
N PRO A 574 20.04 -25.01 21.64
CA PRO A 574 20.41 -26.40 21.35
C PRO A 574 19.42 -27.41 21.98
N ALA A 575 18.89 -27.12 23.17
CA ALA A 575 17.97 -28.02 23.86
C ALA A 575 16.64 -28.19 23.10
N LEU A 576 16.08 -27.10 22.59
CA LEU A 576 14.88 -27.15 21.73
C LEU A 576 15.14 -27.95 20.45
N ARG A 577 16.29 -27.73 19.81
CA ARG A 577 16.64 -28.41 18.56
C ARG A 577 16.84 -29.91 18.75
N ASP A 578 17.46 -30.31 19.85
CA ASP A 578 17.73 -31.72 20.12
C ASP A 578 16.42 -32.47 20.39
N ILE A 579 15.49 -31.88 21.16
CA ILE A 579 14.13 -32.43 21.37
C ILE A 579 13.36 -32.53 20.04
N ALA A 580 13.33 -31.45 19.25
CA ALA A 580 12.61 -31.46 17.96
C ALA A 580 13.15 -32.57 17.05
N ARG A 581 14.48 -32.69 16.95
CA ARG A 581 15.12 -33.71 16.11
C ARG A 581 14.81 -35.13 16.57
N GLU A 582 14.86 -35.39 17.87
CA GLU A 582 14.56 -36.71 18.43
C GLU A 582 13.10 -37.11 18.20
N CYS A 583 12.17 -36.19 18.46
CA CYS A 583 10.74 -36.38 18.22
C CYS A 583 10.43 -36.59 16.73
N ASP A 584 11.02 -35.79 15.83
CA ASP A 584 10.84 -35.94 14.38
C ASP A 584 11.34 -37.29 13.88
N GLN A 585 12.52 -37.74 14.36
CA GLN A 585 13.07 -39.05 14.01
C GLN A 585 12.17 -40.19 14.47
N LYS A 586 11.67 -40.12 15.70
CA LYS A 586 10.75 -41.11 16.26
C LYS A 586 9.42 -41.13 15.51
N MET A 587 8.84 -39.95 15.27
CA MET A 587 7.59 -39.80 14.52
C MET A 587 7.71 -40.35 13.10
N ALA A 588 8.82 -40.10 12.41
CA ALA A 588 9.08 -40.67 11.10
C ALA A 588 9.19 -42.20 11.13
N ALA A 589 9.86 -42.78 12.14
CA ALA A 589 9.99 -44.22 12.30
C ALA A 589 8.63 -44.90 12.56
N ASP A 590 7.84 -44.35 13.48
CA ASP A 590 6.52 -44.90 13.84
C ASP A 590 5.54 -44.82 12.66
N ILE A 591 5.58 -43.73 11.87
CA ILE A 591 4.76 -43.61 10.65
C ILE A 591 5.19 -44.64 9.58
N GLN A 592 6.49 -44.89 9.42
CA GLN A 592 6.97 -45.95 8.51
C GLN A 592 6.49 -47.34 8.97
N GLU A 593 6.44 -47.60 10.27
CA GLU A 593 5.89 -48.84 10.81
C GLU A 593 4.39 -48.99 10.52
N ILE A 594 3.60 -47.92 10.62
CA ILE A 594 2.19 -47.92 10.20
C ILE A 594 2.07 -48.30 8.71
N LEU A 595 2.89 -47.69 7.85
CA LEU A 595 2.89 -47.97 6.40
C LEU A 595 3.31 -49.41 6.07
N LEU A 596 4.31 -49.95 6.77
CA LEU A 596 4.75 -51.34 6.59
C LEU A 596 3.64 -52.32 6.97
N ARG A 597 2.99 -52.12 8.13
CA ARG A 597 1.87 -52.96 8.59
C ARG A 597 0.67 -52.88 7.63
N ALA A 598 0.42 -51.73 7.03
CA ALA A 598 -0.62 -51.58 6.01
C ALA A 598 -0.30 -52.41 4.75
N LYS A 599 0.94 -52.34 4.27
CA LYS A 599 1.40 -53.08 3.09
C LYS A 599 1.40 -54.60 3.29
N GLU A 600 1.77 -55.07 4.49
CA GLU A 600 1.68 -56.50 4.84
C GLU A 600 0.24 -57.02 4.77
N LYS A 601 -0.73 -56.23 5.26
CA LYS A 601 -2.16 -56.58 5.17
C LYS A 601 -2.68 -56.61 3.74
N GLU A 602 -2.23 -55.71 2.88
CA GLU A 602 -2.58 -55.73 1.45
C GLU A 602 -2.07 -57.01 0.77
N LEU A 603 -0.82 -57.41 1.06
CA LEU A 603 -0.24 -58.65 0.51
C LEU A 603 -0.97 -59.91 1.00
N GLU A 604 -1.34 -59.97 2.28
CA GLU A 604 -2.12 -61.08 2.84
C GLU A 604 -3.55 -61.17 2.25
N GLN A 605 -4.11 -60.05 1.79
CA GLN A 605 -5.40 -60.00 1.10
C GLN A 605 -5.30 -60.37 -0.39
N GLU A 606 -4.15 -60.17 -1.02
CA GLU A 606 -3.91 -60.59 -2.42
C GLU A 606 -3.57 -62.09 -2.53
N GLU A 607 -3.00 -62.70 -1.49
CA GLU A 607 -2.67 -64.14 -1.44
C GLU A 607 -3.84 -65.06 -1.07
N ASN A 608 -4.94 -64.52 -0.52
CA ASN A 608 -6.18 -65.24 -0.17
C ASN A 608 -7.29 -64.98 -1.20
#